data_AF-A0A2D9T578-F1
#
_entry.id   AF-A0A2D9T578-F1
#
_cell.length_a   1.000
_cell.length_b   1.000
_cell.length_c   1.000
_cell.angle_alpha   90.00
_cell.angle_beta   90.00
_cell.angle_gamma   90.00
#
_symmetry.space_group_name_H-M   'P 1'
#
loop_
_entity.id
_entity.type
_entity.pdbx_description
1 polymer ?
#
loop_
_entity_poly.entity_id
_entity_poly.type
_entity_poly.pdbx_seq_one_letter_code
_entity_poly.pdbx_strand_id
1 'polypeptide(L)'
;MNTFRFLDRIEDTLDGASRRLRRTLGRTRPPRILPMRGFGVPQGVRILARVLEDRGEGGNRWQKAYRRWATRELPGVPVEIHWRDRRWQARTDEEGYLDVTLPAPDRVEGGWHDVQLRLADARYPDTTATLRALVVGAEHDFGVLSDIDDTVIDTGVASSMNLLKSYFYDTASDKEPFPGIDELYRGLHAGRDGSGSNPMFYVSSSPMNLYEHLDRTFDRHRLPEGPLLLRDWGLDHQGFSPNGAHDHKLEKAERILERTGDLPFVLIGDSGQHDPELYLELVKRNPRRIAAVAVRDVTPDRRDAEVREIGESIEAQGVPFLAAGDTAEMARFFAERGFVAPATVDEVKSEAERAA
;
A
#
# COMPACT_ATOMS: atom_id res chain seq x y z
N MET A 1 -21.95 24.43 10.60
CA MET A 1 -20.49 24.56 10.42
C MET A 1 -19.90 25.14 11.71
N ASN A 2 -19.64 24.33 12.76
CA ASN A 2 -18.81 24.68 13.93
C ASN A 2 -18.78 23.63 15.07
N THR A 3 -19.63 22.61 15.07
CA THR A 3 -19.67 21.61 16.16
C THR A 3 -18.50 20.64 16.13
N PHE A 4 -18.06 20.21 14.94
CA PHE A 4 -16.94 19.29 14.76
C PHE A 4 -15.60 19.89 15.19
N ARG A 5 -15.25 21.09 14.70
CA ARG A 5 -14.04 21.83 15.12
C ARG A 5 -13.93 22.10 16.63
N PHE A 6 -15.04 22.13 17.34
CA PHE A 6 -15.06 22.31 18.79
C PHE A 6 -14.79 21.00 19.54
N LEU A 7 -15.30 19.88 19.03
CA LEU A 7 -15.03 18.54 19.56
C LEU A 7 -13.57 18.14 19.33
N ASP A 8 -13.04 18.38 18.12
CA ASP A 8 -11.63 18.09 17.78
C ASP A 8 -10.68 18.85 18.72
N ARG A 9 -10.96 20.14 18.95
CA ARG A 9 -10.15 20.97 19.86
C ARG A 9 -10.21 20.46 21.31
N ILE A 10 -11.33 19.91 21.77
CA ILE A 10 -11.43 19.32 23.11
C ILE A 10 -10.62 18.03 23.19
N GLU A 11 -10.69 17.19 22.16
CA GLU A 11 -9.93 15.94 22.05
C GLU A 11 -8.42 16.21 22.03
N ASP A 12 -7.95 17.14 21.20
CA ASP A 12 -6.55 17.61 21.16
C ASP A 12 -6.06 18.13 22.52
N THR A 13 -6.93 18.85 23.23
CA THR A 13 -6.60 19.43 24.54
C THR A 13 -6.52 18.35 25.63
N LEU A 14 -7.43 17.38 25.60
CA LEU A 14 -7.44 16.24 26.52
C LEU A 14 -6.26 15.31 26.28
N ASP A 15 -5.91 15.07 25.01
CA ASP A 15 -4.75 14.29 24.63
C ASP A 15 -3.45 15.00 25.00
N GLY A 16 -3.35 16.30 24.73
CA GLY A 16 -2.24 17.13 25.19
C GLY A 16 -2.07 17.11 26.72
N ALA A 17 -3.16 17.17 27.48
CA ALA A 17 -3.16 17.11 28.94
C ALA A 17 -2.78 15.73 29.47
N SER A 18 -3.31 14.67 28.87
CA SER A 18 -2.97 13.26 29.14
C SER A 18 -1.48 12.99 28.90
N ARG A 19 -0.93 13.45 27.77
CA ARG A 19 0.49 13.36 27.44
C ARG A 19 1.35 14.12 28.45
N ARG A 20 0.99 15.35 28.81
CA ARG A 20 1.69 16.16 29.83
C ARG A 20 1.68 15.46 31.19
N LEU A 21 0.53 14.96 31.63
CA LEU A 21 0.40 14.25 32.90
C LEU A 21 1.25 12.97 32.94
N ARG A 22 1.23 12.17 31.87
CA ARG A 22 2.05 10.95 31.77
C ARG A 22 3.55 11.25 31.70
N ARG A 23 3.92 12.34 31.02
CA ARG A 23 5.30 12.85 30.96
C ARG A 23 5.79 13.28 32.35
N THR A 24 4.95 13.95 33.13
CA THR A 24 5.26 14.32 34.52
C THR A 24 5.35 13.10 35.44
N LEU A 25 4.54 12.06 35.18
CA LEU A 25 4.52 10.82 35.97
C LEU A 25 5.58 9.78 35.53
N GLY A 26 6.45 10.09 34.57
CA GLY A 26 7.50 9.16 34.10
C GLY A 26 6.96 7.87 33.45
N ARG A 27 5.72 7.88 32.94
CA ARG A 27 5.02 6.70 32.39
C ARG A 27 5.01 6.63 30.85
N THR A 28 5.80 7.46 30.18
CA THR A 28 5.94 7.48 28.73
C THR A 28 6.91 6.41 28.27
N ARG A 29 6.52 5.61 27.27
CA ARG A 29 7.39 4.60 26.65
C ARG A 29 8.33 5.27 25.64
N PRO A 30 9.49 4.65 25.31
CA PRO A 30 10.39 5.21 24.30
C PRO A 30 9.68 5.31 22.94
N PRO A 31 9.96 6.34 22.13
CA PRO A 31 9.41 6.46 20.80
C PRO A 31 10.05 5.44 19.85
N ARG A 32 9.29 5.06 18.82
CA ARG A 32 9.80 4.36 17.63
C ARG A 32 9.35 5.09 16.36
N ILE A 33 10.18 5.02 15.34
CA ILE A 33 9.85 5.45 13.98
C ILE A 33 9.42 4.18 13.23
N LEU A 34 8.21 4.19 12.68
CA LEU A 34 7.71 3.19 11.75
C LEU A 34 7.92 3.72 10.33
N PRO A 35 9.02 3.36 9.64
CA PRO A 35 9.24 3.76 8.26
C PRO A 35 8.29 2.99 7.35
N MET A 36 7.72 3.68 6.36
CA MET A 36 6.95 3.06 5.30
C MET A 36 7.71 3.19 3.99
N ARG A 37 7.42 2.33 3.01
CA ARG A 37 8.10 2.39 1.71
C ARG A 37 7.72 3.68 0.98
N GLY A 38 8.74 4.50 0.72
CA GLY A 38 8.64 5.72 -0.08
C GLY A 38 8.76 5.41 -1.57
N PHE A 39 8.35 6.35 -2.41
CA PHE A 39 8.59 6.24 -3.85
C PHE A 39 8.56 7.59 -4.57
N GLY A 40 9.12 7.61 -5.77
CA GLY A 40 9.04 8.75 -6.69
C GLY A 40 9.90 8.52 -7.92
N VAL A 41 10.44 9.61 -8.46
CA VAL A 41 11.26 9.66 -9.67
C VAL A 41 12.63 10.27 -9.35
N PRO A 42 13.61 10.25 -10.27
CA PRO A 42 14.95 10.79 -10.01
C PRO A 42 14.98 12.28 -9.60
N GLN A 43 13.89 13.03 -9.73
CA GLN A 43 13.76 14.41 -9.27
C GLN A 43 13.37 14.52 -7.79
N GLY A 44 12.73 13.49 -7.23
CA GLY A 44 12.28 13.51 -5.83
C GLY A 44 11.43 12.32 -5.44
N VAL A 45 11.43 12.01 -4.15
CA VAL A 45 10.71 10.88 -3.56
C VAL A 45 9.85 11.35 -2.40
N ARG A 46 8.70 10.70 -2.23
CA ARG A 46 7.88 10.82 -1.03
C ARG A 46 8.47 9.95 0.07
N ILE A 47 8.70 10.56 1.23
CA ILE A 47 9.11 9.93 2.47
C ILE A 47 7.87 9.87 3.36
N LEU A 48 7.48 8.66 3.75
CA LEU A 48 6.35 8.41 4.63
C LEU A 48 6.80 7.58 5.83
N ALA A 49 6.55 8.07 7.03
CA ALA A 49 6.80 7.34 8.27
C ALA A 49 5.79 7.75 9.33
N ARG A 50 5.70 6.98 10.42
CA ARG A 50 4.89 7.34 11.59
C ARG A 50 5.71 7.24 12.87
N VAL A 51 5.61 8.23 13.74
CA VAL A 51 6.30 8.26 15.04
C VAL A 51 5.29 8.02 16.14
N LEU A 52 5.55 7.01 16.96
CA LEU A 52 4.64 6.54 18.01
C LEU A 52 5.38 6.03 19.23
N GLU A 53 4.71 5.92 20.38
CA GLU A 53 5.25 5.21 21.54
C GLU A 53 5.48 3.72 21.20
N ASP A 54 6.67 3.20 21.47
CA ASP A 54 6.96 1.77 21.35
C ASP A 54 6.20 0.99 22.43
N ARG A 55 5.31 0.09 21.98
CA ARG A 55 4.50 -0.73 22.86
C ARG A 55 5.02 -2.15 23.04
N GLY A 56 6.12 -2.50 22.38
CA GLY A 56 6.76 -3.82 22.36
C GLY A 56 5.91 -4.90 21.67
N GLU A 57 6.55 -6.02 21.33
CA GLU A 57 5.91 -7.12 20.59
C GLU A 57 5.45 -8.30 21.47
N GLY A 58 5.84 -8.35 22.74
CA GLY A 58 5.61 -9.51 23.62
C GLY A 58 4.19 -9.59 24.21
N GLY A 59 3.58 -10.78 24.26
CA GLY A 59 2.24 -11.01 24.82
C GLY A 59 1.43 -12.03 24.02
N ASN A 60 0.24 -12.36 24.50
CA ASN A 60 -0.67 -13.27 23.81
C ASN A 60 -1.31 -12.60 22.57
N ARG A 61 -2.00 -13.39 21.75
CA ARG A 61 -2.65 -12.93 20.51
C ARG A 61 -3.50 -11.68 20.67
N TRP A 62 -4.33 -11.64 21.70
CA TRP A 62 -5.24 -10.52 21.98
C TRP A 62 -4.50 -9.25 22.36
N GLN A 63 -3.40 -9.38 23.12
CA GLN A 63 -2.55 -8.26 23.49
C GLN A 63 -1.81 -7.68 22.27
N LYS A 64 -1.38 -8.53 21.33
CA LYS A 64 -0.77 -8.09 20.06
C LYS A 64 -1.80 -7.35 19.20
N ALA A 65 -2.99 -7.93 19.01
CA ALA A 65 -4.09 -7.28 18.28
C ALA A 65 -4.47 -5.93 18.92
N TYR A 66 -4.69 -5.89 20.23
CA TYR A 66 -5.01 -4.64 20.94
C TYR A 66 -3.94 -3.56 20.76
N ARG A 67 -2.65 -3.90 20.86
CA ARG A 67 -1.56 -2.91 20.68
C ARG A 67 -1.47 -2.36 19.27
N ARG A 68 -1.89 -3.13 18.26
CA ARG A 68 -1.93 -2.67 16.87
C ARG A 68 -2.92 -1.52 16.69
N TRP A 69 -4.03 -1.56 17.41
CA TRP A 69 -5.08 -0.53 17.31
C TRP A 69 -4.92 0.58 18.34
N ALA A 70 -4.47 0.27 19.54
CA ALA A 70 -4.20 1.25 20.59
C ALA A 70 -2.82 1.89 20.42
N THR A 71 -2.57 2.45 19.23
CA THR A 71 -1.38 3.27 18.95
C THR A 71 -1.40 4.54 19.80
N ARG A 72 -0.23 5.13 20.00
CA ARG A 72 -0.08 6.40 20.69
C ARG A 72 0.89 7.25 19.90
N GLU A 73 0.31 8.18 19.17
CA GLU A 73 0.95 9.05 18.21
C GLU A 73 1.77 10.12 18.94
N LEU A 74 2.87 10.52 18.31
CA LEU A 74 3.75 11.57 18.84
C LEU A 74 3.78 12.74 17.86
N PRO A 75 2.94 13.78 18.08
CA PRO A 75 2.83 14.89 17.15
C PRO A 75 3.87 15.98 17.34
N GLY A 76 4.13 16.70 16.25
CA GLY A 76 5.05 17.83 16.21
C GLY A 76 6.52 17.47 16.47
N VAL A 77 6.87 16.18 16.45
CA VAL A 77 8.21 15.70 16.77
C VAL A 77 9.12 15.95 15.56
N PRO A 78 10.26 16.64 15.75
CA PRO A 78 11.20 16.88 14.66
C PRO A 78 11.94 15.58 14.31
N VAL A 79 12.04 15.32 13.01
CA VAL A 79 12.75 14.17 12.43
C VAL A 79 13.78 14.70 11.44
N GLU A 80 15.01 14.26 11.60
CA GLU A 80 16.08 14.43 10.62
C GLU A 80 16.01 13.31 9.59
N ILE A 81 16.11 13.68 8.32
CA ILE A 81 16.06 12.78 7.17
C ILE A 81 17.39 12.90 6.43
N HIS A 82 18.11 11.80 6.32
CA HIS A 82 19.39 11.74 5.62
C HIS A 82 19.28 10.80 4.42
N TRP A 83 19.52 11.33 3.22
CA TRP A 83 19.58 10.56 1.98
C TRP A 83 20.88 10.89 1.26
N ARG A 84 21.78 9.92 1.21
CA ARG A 84 23.17 10.10 0.76
C ARG A 84 23.87 11.24 1.54
N ASP A 85 24.35 12.27 0.85
CA ASP A 85 25.07 13.42 1.39
C ASP A 85 24.13 14.56 1.83
N ARG A 86 22.83 14.47 1.51
CA ARG A 86 21.83 15.50 1.80
C ARG A 86 21.11 15.24 3.11
N ARG A 87 20.74 16.33 3.78
CA ARG A 87 20.03 16.32 5.07
C ARG A 87 18.85 17.27 5.03
N TRP A 88 17.72 16.81 5.56
CA TRP A 88 16.51 17.60 5.74
C TRP A 88 15.99 17.46 7.16
N GLN A 89 15.12 18.39 7.54
CA GLN A 89 14.37 18.33 8.78
C GLN A 89 12.89 18.56 8.49
N ALA A 90 12.05 17.75 9.11
CA ALA A 90 10.61 17.88 9.04
C ALA A 90 10.00 17.51 10.39
N ARG A 91 8.69 17.70 10.55
CA ARG A 91 7.98 17.40 11.79
C ARG A 91 6.82 16.47 11.50
N THR A 92 6.49 15.65 12.49
CA THR A 92 5.26 14.88 12.45
C THR A 92 4.04 15.78 12.59
N ASP A 93 2.93 15.40 11.95
CA ASP A 93 1.62 16.01 12.13
C ASP A 93 0.95 15.59 13.45
N GLU A 94 -0.32 15.96 13.64
CA GLU A 94 -1.09 15.65 14.87
C GLU A 94 -1.30 14.15 15.12
N GLU A 95 -1.21 13.32 14.08
CA GLU A 95 -1.36 11.87 14.14
C GLU A 95 -0.01 11.13 14.10
N GLY A 96 1.08 11.89 14.25
CA GLY A 96 2.43 11.35 14.30
C GLY A 96 3.00 10.96 12.93
N TYR A 97 2.33 11.29 11.81
CA TYR A 97 2.86 11.00 10.48
C TYR A 97 3.91 12.03 10.05
N LEU A 98 4.97 11.53 9.44
CA LEU A 98 5.95 12.28 8.67
C LEU A 98 5.69 11.99 7.19
N ASP A 99 5.06 12.92 6.48
CA ASP A 99 4.79 12.81 5.04
C ASP A 99 5.37 14.03 4.31
N VAL A 100 6.49 13.82 3.62
CA VAL A 100 7.18 14.90 2.90
C VAL A 100 7.69 14.40 1.55
N THR A 101 7.60 15.24 0.52
CA THR A 101 8.29 14.99 -0.75
C THR A 101 9.62 15.74 -0.73
N LEU A 102 10.71 15.00 -0.88
CA LEU A 102 12.07 15.56 -0.87
C LEU A 102 12.66 15.53 -2.27
N PRO A 103 13.38 16.59 -2.69
CA PRO A 103 14.16 16.52 -3.91
C PRO A 103 15.23 15.44 -3.77
N ALA A 104 15.45 14.69 -4.83
CA ALA A 104 16.49 13.67 -4.82
C ALA A 104 17.89 14.31 -4.78
N PRO A 105 18.87 13.67 -4.10
CA PRO A 105 20.28 14.01 -4.27
C PRO A 105 20.71 13.95 -5.74
N ASP A 106 21.84 14.56 -6.06
CA ASP A 106 22.34 14.56 -7.44
C ASP A 106 22.65 13.12 -7.93
N ARG A 107 22.25 12.80 -9.17
CA ARG A 107 22.52 11.52 -9.85
C ARG A 107 21.99 10.28 -9.10
N VAL A 108 20.70 10.28 -8.81
CA VAL A 108 20.02 9.09 -8.27
C VAL A 108 19.56 8.21 -9.43
N GLU A 109 20.07 6.98 -9.46
CA GLU A 109 19.64 5.93 -10.38
C GLU A 109 18.31 5.33 -9.92
N GLY A 110 17.58 4.65 -10.80
CA GLY A 110 16.38 3.95 -10.39
C GLY A 110 16.68 2.73 -9.51
N GLY A 111 15.61 2.18 -8.91
CA GLY A 111 15.68 1.14 -7.90
C GLY A 111 15.57 1.66 -6.46
N TRP A 112 15.89 0.78 -5.52
CA TRP A 112 15.69 1.03 -4.09
C TRP A 112 16.87 1.76 -3.43
N HIS A 113 16.57 2.80 -2.66
CA HIS A 113 17.54 3.56 -1.88
C HIS A 113 17.18 3.57 -0.40
N ASP A 114 18.20 3.51 0.46
CA ASP A 114 18.02 3.67 1.89
C ASP A 114 18.03 5.15 2.29
N VAL A 115 17.04 5.54 3.07
CA VAL A 115 16.90 6.88 3.67
C VAL A 115 16.90 6.72 5.18
N GLN A 116 17.87 7.34 5.84
CA GLN A 116 18.00 7.26 7.30
C GLN A 116 17.12 8.31 7.97
N LEU A 117 16.29 7.87 8.92
CA LEU A 117 15.43 8.72 9.74
C LEU A 117 15.97 8.73 11.17
N ARG A 118 16.07 9.91 11.78
CA ARG A 118 16.51 10.07 13.16
C ARG A 118 15.60 11.03 13.90
N LEU A 119 15.18 10.66 15.10
CA LEU A 119 14.43 11.56 15.95
C LEU A 119 15.35 12.71 16.41
N ALA A 120 14.99 13.96 16.11
CA ALA A 120 15.73 15.13 16.56
C ALA A 120 15.27 15.56 17.97
N ASP A 121 15.18 14.60 18.89
CA ASP A 121 14.79 14.80 20.28
C ASP A 121 15.91 14.34 21.21
N ALA A 122 16.51 15.27 21.95
CA ALA A 122 17.63 15.00 22.85
C ALA A 122 17.32 13.96 23.95
N ARG A 123 16.04 13.68 24.22
CA ARG A 123 15.61 12.64 25.17
C ARG A 123 15.74 11.24 24.60
N TYR A 124 15.74 11.10 23.28
CA TYR A 124 15.76 9.84 22.56
C TYR A 124 16.74 9.90 21.38
N PRO A 125 18.04 10.17 21.66
CA PRO A 125 19.04 10.44 20.62
C PRO A 125 19.32 9.24 19.71
N ASP A 126 19.05 8.03 20.21
CA ASP A 126 19.30 6.75 19.53
C ASP A 126 18.08 6.22 18.76
N THR A 127 16.97 6.96 18.72
CA THR A 127 15.79 6.54 17.95
C THR A 127 15.99 6.82 16.47
N THR A 128 16.40 5.78 15.73
CA THR A 128 16.61 5.80 14.28
C THR A 128 15.80 4.72 13.57
N ALA A 129 15.54 4.91 12.28
CA ALA A 129 14.99 3.88 11.41
C ALA A 129 15.50 4.06 9.96
N THR A 130 15.60 2.96 9.21
CA THR A 130 15.89 3.00 7.78
C THR A 130 14.57 2.90 7.00
N LEU A 131 14.31 3.88 6.16
CA LEU A 131 13.23 3.86 5.18
C LEU A 131 13.77 3.42 3.82
N ARG A 132 13.00 2.60 3.11
CA ARG A 132 13.27 2.16 1.74
C ARG A 132 12.49 3.05 0.77
N ALA A 133 13.17 3.72 -0.15
CA ALA A 133 12.56 4.59 -1.15
C ALA A 133 12.81 4.05 -2.57
N LEU A 134 11.74 3.76 -3.30
CA LEU A 134 11.81 3.32 -4.69
C LEU A 134 11.89 4.52 -5.63
N VAL A 135 12.96 4.60 -6.41
CA VAL A 135 13.09 5.57 -7.48
C VAL A 135 12.75 4.88 -8.78
N VAL A 136 11.67 5.30 -9.43
CA VAL A 136 11.26 4.78 -10.73
C VAL A 136 12.14 5.42 -11.82
N GLY A 137 13.10 4.65 -12.32
CA GLY A 137 14.01 5.04 -13.37
C GLY A 137 13.52 4.69 -14.78
N ALA A 138 14.37 4.97 -15.77
CA ALA A 138 14.07 4.73 -17.20
C ALA A 138 14.30 3.28 -17.63
N GLU A 139 14.91 2.47 -16.76
CA GLU A 139 15.17 1.04 -16.97
C GLU A 139 13.95 0.14 -16.72
N HIS A 140 12.87 0.70 -16.17
CA HIS A 140 11.63 -0.03 -15.94
C HIS A 140 10.73 0.05 -17.17
N ASP A 141 10.23 -1.09 -17.63
CA ASP A 141 9.37 -1.15 -18.82
C ASP A 141 7.94 -0.72 -18.51
N PHE A 142 7.44 -1.12 -17.35
CA PHE A 142 6.10 -0.80 -16.84
C PHE A 142 6.06 -0.92 -15.31
N GLY A 143 5.03 -0.33 -14.69
CA GLY A 143 4.71 -0.56 -13.28
C GLY A 143 3.55 -1.53 -13.12
N VAL A 144 3.48 -2.20 -11.98
CA VAL A 144 2.30 -3.00 -11.61
C VAL A 144 1.58 -2.31 -10.47
N LEU A 145 0.30 -1.99 -10.67
CA LEU A 145 -0.58 -1.51 -9.62
C LEU A 145 -1.53 -2.65 -9.25
N SER A 146 -1.41 -3.16 -8.03
CA SER A 146 -2.25 -4.23 -7.54
C SER A 146 -3.11 -3.77 -6.37
N ASP A 147 -4.39 -4.16 -6.38
CA ASP A 147 -5.13 -4.21 -5.13
C ASP A 147 -4.61 -5.36 -4.26
N ILE A 148 -4.77 -5.25 -2.94
CA ILE A 148 -4.38 -6.30 -1.99
C ILE A 148 -5.61 -7.11 -1.54
N ASP A 149 -6.70 -6.41 -1.20
CA ASP A 149 -7.84 -6.98 -0.50
C ASP A 149 -8.61 -7.89 -1.49
N ASP A 150 -8.81 -9.18 -1.19
CA ASP A 150 -9.46 -10.18 -2.09
C ASP A 150 -8.77 -10.41 -3.44
N THR A 151 -7.68 -9.70 -3.73
CA THR A 151 -6.81 -9.87 -4.91
C THR A 151 -5.56 -10.67 -4.60
N VAL A 152 -4.83 -10.32 -3.53
CA VAL A 152 -3.62 -11.01 -3.07
C VAL A 152 -3.95 -11.94 -1.92
N ILE A 153 -4.85 -11.51 -1.02
CA ILE A 153 -5.18 -12.21 0.22
C ILE A 153 -6.69 -12.48 0.22
N ASP A 154 -7.12 -13.73 0.46
CA ASP A 154 -8.54 -14.03 0.67
C ASP A 154 -9.03 -13.38 1.96
N THR A 155 -9.76 -12.27 1.85
CA THR A 155 -10.22 -11.56 3.04
C THR A 155 -11.53 -12.11 3.61
N GLY A 156 -12.29 -12.90 2.83
CA GLY A 156 -13.59 -13.44 3.21
C GLY A 156 -14.66 -12.37 3.47
N VAL A 157 -14.44 -11.14 2.98
CA VAL A 157 -15.25 -9.95 3.30
C VAL A 157 -16.57 -9.91 2.53
N ALA A 158 -16.77 -10.79 1.54
CA ALA A 158 -18.01 -10.94 0.78
C ALA A 158 -19.28 -11.27 1.61
N SER A 159 -19.17 -11.52 2.93
CA SER A 159 -20.33 -11.59 3.83
C SER A 159 -20.47 -10.33 4.71
N SER A 160 -21.27 -9.40 4.21
CA SER A 160 -21.76 -8.21 4.92
C SER A 160 -22.37 -8.57 6.28
N MET A 161 -21.64 -8.35 7.38
CA MET A 161 -22.07 -8.11 8.78
C MET A 161 -21.01 -8.60 9.76
N ASN A 162 -19.75 -8.11 9.69
CA ASN A 162 -18.78 -8.29 10.77
C ASN A 162 -17.62 -7.28 10.72
N LEU A 163 -17.93 -6.00 10.51
CA LEU A 163 -16.95 -4.91 10.58
C LEU A 163 -16.20 -4.91 11.93
N LEU A 164 -16.81 -5.43 13.00
CA LEU A 164 -16.21 -5.56 14.34
C LEU A 164 -15.37 -6.84 14.53
N LYS A 165 -15.53 -7.90 13.74
CA LYS A 165 -14.61 -9.07 13.81
C LYS A 165 -13.29 -8.79 13.11
N SER A 166 -13.27 -8.01 12.03
CA SER A 166 -12.01 -7.61 11.37
C SER A 166 -11.12 -6.73 12.26
N TYR A 167 -11.69 -5.98 13.21
CA TYR A 167 -10.91 -5.23 14.23
C TYR A 167 -10.16 -6.12 15.23
N PHE A 168 -10.57 -7.36 15.45
CA PHE A 168 -10.03 -8.20 16.53
C PHE A 168 -9.39 -9.51 16.08
N TYR A 169 -9.53 -9.90 14.82
CA TYR A 169 -9.00 -11.16 14.35
C TYR A 169 -7.59 -11.07 13.76
N ASP A 170 -6.69 -11.61 14.58
CA ASP A 170 -5.45 -12.34 14.27
C ASP A 170 -5.73 -13.50 13.29
N THR A 171 -6.24 -13.20 12.09
CA THR A 171 -6.48 -14.13 10.97
C THR A 171 -5.96 -13.52 9.67
N ALA A 172 -4.90 -12.72 9.75
CA ALA A 172 -4.09 -12.40 8.57
C ALA A 172 -2.72 -13.08 8.63
N SER A 173 -2.40 -13.76 9.76
CA SER A 173 -1.26 -14.68 9.86
C SER A 173 -1.44 -16.01 9.12
N ASP A 174 -2.69 -16.35 8.76
CA ASP A 174 -3.09 -17.66 8.18
C ASP A 174 -3.83 -17.51 6.84
N LYS A 175 -3.92 -16.29 6.27
CA LYS A 175 -4.53 -16.09 4.96
C LYS A 175 -3.45 -16.26 3.91
N GLU A 176 -3.44 -17.44 3.30
CA GLU A 176 -2.53 -17.75 2.21
C GLU A 176 -2.92 -16.93 0.98
N PRO A 177 -1.94 -16.41 0.23
CA PRO A 177 -2.20 -15.84 -1.07
C PRO A 177 -2.87 -16.85 -1.99
N PHE A 178 -3.60 -16.36 -2.98
CA PHE A 178 -4.22 -17.26 -3.95
C PHE A 178 -3.16 -18.10 -4.66
N PRO A 179 -3.43 -19.40 -4.92
CA PRO A 179 -2.43 -20.27 -5.54
C PRO A 179 -1.84 -19.66 -6.82
N GLY A 180 -0.51 -19.64 -6.90
CA GLY A 180 0.23 -19.12 -8.04
C GLY A 180 0.40 -17.59 -8.10
N ILE A 181 -0.19 -16.80 -7.19
CA ILE A 181 -0.11 -15.33 -7.26
C ILE A 181 1.31 -14.82 -7.00
N ASP A 182 2.03 -15.51 -6.11
CA ASP A 182 3.40 -15.18 -5.77
C ASP A 182 4.33 -15.36 -6.99
N GLU A 183 4.16 -16.45 -7.74
CA GLU A 183 4.84 -16.73 -9.01
C GLU A 183 4.51 -15.68 -10.06
N LEU A 184 3.22 -15.35 -10.21
CA LEU A 184 2.78 -14.34 -11.18
C LEU A 184 3.42 -12.97 -10.89
N TYR A 185 3.42 -12.53 -9.63
CA TYR A 185 3.93 -11.20 -9.27
C TYR A 185 5.44 -11.14 -9.39
N ARG A 186 6.15 -12.21 -9.05
CA ARG A 186 7.60 -12.32 -9.33
C ARG A 186 7.87 -12.28 -10.84
N GLY A 187 7.06 -12.94 -11.65
CA GLY A 187 7.16 -12.89 -13.11
C GLY A 187 6.93 -11.49 -13.68
N LEU A 188 5.93 -10.75 -13.17
CA LEU A 188 5.66 -9.37 -13.59
C LEU A 188 6.77 -8.42 -13.19
N HIS A 189 7.30 -8.57 -11.97
CA HIS A 189 8.46 -7.83 -11.51
C HIS A 189 9.69 -8.09 -12.38
N ALA A 190 9.93 -9.35 -12.74
CA ALA A 190 11.04 -9.75 -13.60
C ALA A 190 10.83 -9.40 -15.09
N GLY A 191 9.58 -9.15 -15.50
CA GLY A 191 9.23 -8.78 -16.86
C GLY A 191 9.37 -9.92 -17.88
N ARG A 192 9.36 -9.55 -19.15
CA ARG A 192 9.38 -10.49 -20.29
C ARG A 192 10.62 -11.37 -20.35
N ASP A 193 11.77 -10.80 -20.01
CA ASP A 193 13.08 -11.46 -20.10
C ASP A 193 13.46 -12.22 -18.83
N GLY A 194 12.67 -12.08 -17.75
CA GLY A 194 12.92 -12.70 -16.46
C GLY A 194 14.09 -12.09 -15.68
N SER A 195 14.60 -10.93 -16.09
CA SER A 195 15.75 -10.26 -15.48
C SER A 195 15.56 -8.77 -15.19
N GLY A 196 14.39 -8.23 -15.54
CA GLY A 196 13.99 -6.87 -15.22
C GLY A 196 13.69 -6.65 -13.73
N SER A 197 13.23 -5.43 -13.43
CA SER A 197 12.89 -5.01 -12.07
C SER A 197 11.72 -4.01 -12.07
N ASN A 198 10.65 -4.37 -12.78
CA ASN A 198 9.46 -3.54 -12.93
C ASN A 198 8.85 -3.23 -11.54
N PRO A 199 8.60 -1.95 -11.21
CA PRO A 199 8.18 -1.55 -9.87
C PRO A 199 6.78 -2.05 -9.54
N MET A 200 6.64 -2.65 -8.36
CA MET A 200 5.34 -3.08 -7.82
C MET A 200 4.78 -1.99 -6.90
N PHE A 201 3.49 -1.73 -7.00
CA PHE A 201 2.74 -0.83 -6.13
C PHE A 201 1.47 -1.52 -5.67
N TYR A 202 1.17 -1.39 -4.38
CA TYR A 202 0.03 -2.06 -3.78
C TYR A 202 -0.89 -1.04 -3.12
N VAL A 203 -2.18 -1.14 -3.41
CA VAL A 203 -3.23 -0.29 -2.83
C VAL A 203 -4.14 -1.16 -2.00
N SER A 204 -4.64 -0.65 -0.88
CA SER A 204 -5.61 -1.35 -0.05
C SER A 204 -6.51 -0.38 0.71
N SER A 205 -7.73 -0.85 0.99
CA SER A 205 -8.70 -0.20 1.86
C SER A 205 -8.44 -0.45 3.35
N SER A 206 -7.53 -1.37 3.67
CA SER A 206 -7.11 -1.69 5.04
C SER A 206 -6.52 -0.48 5.78
N PRO A 207 -6.71 -0.36 7.11
CA PRO A 207 -6.12 0.71 7.90
C PRO A 207 -4.59 0.67 7.93
N MET A 208 -3.97 1.86 8.01
CA MET A 208 -2.51 2.04 8.17
C MET A 208 -1.90 1.25 9.35
N ASN A 209 -2.68 0.99 10.41
CA ASN A 209 -2.28 0.16 11.54
C ASN A 209 -1.91 -1.29 11.14
N LEU A 210 -2.33 -1.76 9.96
CA LEU A 210 -1.98 -3.08 9.42
C LEU A 210 -0.67 -3.08 8.62
N TYR A 211 0.00 -1.94 8.41
CA TYR A 211 1.21 -1.84 7.59
C TYR A 211 2.27 -2.89 7.94
N GLU A 212 2.77 -2.90 9.18
CA GLU A 212 3.81 -3.86 9.61
C GLU A 212 3.37 -5.32 9.47
N HIS A 213 2.05 -5.57 9.55
CA HIS A 213 1.53 -6.92 9.42
C HIS A 213 1.52 -7.37 7.97
N LEU A 214 0.98 -6.55 7.07
CA LEU A 214 0.98 -6.80 5.64
C LEU A 214 2.40 -6.91 5.09
N ASP A 215 3.29 -6.03 5.52
CA ASP A 215 4.70 -6.04 5.11
C ASP A 215 5.40 -7.36 5.43
N ARG A 216 5.22 -7.86 6.66
CA ARG A 216 5.75 -9.18 7.07
C ARG A 216 5.11 -10.35 6.32
N THR A 217 3.83 -10.24 5.95
CA THR A 217 3.16 -11.25 5.14
C THR A 217 3.75 -11.28 3.74
N PHE A 218 3.97 -10.12 3.12
CA PHE A 218 4.57 -10.02 1.79
C PHE A 218 5.98 -10.62 1.77
N ASP A 219 6.80 -10.32 2.79
CA ASP A 219 8.13 -10.91 2.94
C ASP A 219 8.08 -12.44 3.07
N ARG A 220 7.12 -12.97 3.85
CA ARG A 220 6.95 -14.42 4.05
C ARG A 220 6.60 -15.14 2.74
N HIS A 221 5.72 -14.55 1.94
CA HIS A 221 5.26 -15.10 0.66
C HIS A 221 6.19 -14.74 -0.51
N ARG A 222 7.28 -14.00 -0.25
CA ARG A 222 8.25 -13.56 -1.26
C ARG A 222 7.56 -12.81 -2.40
N LEU A 223 6.55 -12.03 -2.06
CA LEU A 223 5.99 -11.04 -2.97
C LEU A 223 7.05 -9.97 -3.23
N PRO A 224 7.19 -9.43 -4.45
CA PRO A 224 8.21 -8.44 -4.72
C PRO A 224 8.02 -7.19 -3.87
N GLU A 225 9.15 -6.55 -3.49
CA GLU A 225 9.13 -5.34 -2.68
C GLU A 225 8.41 -4.21 -3.43
N GLY A 226 7.49 -3.50 -2.76
CA GLY A 226 6.75 -2.39 -3.36
C GLY A 226 6.09 -1.46 -2.33
N PRO A 227 5.86 -0.17 -2.64
CA PRO A 227 5.11 0.72 -1.78
C PRO A 227 3.69 0.20 -1.48
N LEU A 228 3.32 0.20 -0.19
CA LEU A 228 2.00 -0.22 0.29
C LEU A 228 1.18 1.02 0.69
N LEU A 229 0.16 1.37 -0.10
CA LEU A 229 -0.70 2.54 0.13
C LEU A 229 -2.01 2.11 0.82
N LEU A 230 -1.97 2.11 2.15
CA LEU A 230 -3.11 1.77 3.00
C LEU A 230 -4.00 2.98 3.27
N ARG A 231 -5.20 2.75 3.79
CA ARG A 231 -6.15 3.82 4.13
C ARG A 231 -5.81 4.42 5.48
N ASP A 232 -5.72 5.74 5.54
CA ASP A 232 -5.70 6.41 6.84
C ASP A 232 -7.12 6.45 7.41
N TRP A 233 -7.27 5.93 8.62
CA TRP A 233 -8.53 5.95 9.37
C TRP A 233 -8.50 7.02 10.47
N GLY A 234 -7.37 7.74 10.60
CA GLY A 234 -7.31 9.00 11.32
C GLY A 234 -8.39 9.96 10.82
N LEU A 235 -9.03 10.66 11.74
CA LEU A 235 -10.22 11.48 11.46
C LEU A 235 -9.91 12.43 10.30
N ASP A 236 -10.56 12.17 9.17
CA ASP A 236 -10.31 12.84 7.90
C ASP A 236 -10.47 14.37 8.04
N HIS A 237 -9.35 15.10 8.13
CA HIS A 237 -9.33 16.56 8.12
C HIS A 237 -9.83 17.13 6.78
N GLN A 238 -9.93 16.28 5.74
CA GLN A 238 -10.62 16.58 4.49
C GLN A 238 -11.91 15.78 4.38
N GLY A 239 -12.80 15.98 5.36
CA GLY A 239 -14.25 15.91 5.25
C GLY A 239 -14.82 14.76 4.42
N PHE A 240 -15.47 13.81 5.10
CA PHE A 240 -16.45 12.87 4.53
C PHE A 240 -16.77 13.11 3.05
N SER A 241 -16.04 12.46 2.14
CA SER A 241 -16.53 12.37 0.77
C SER A 241 -17.87 11.63 0.86
N PRO A 242 -18.96 12.19 0.31
CA PRO A 242 -20.26 11.52 0.28
C PRO A 242 -20.24 10.15 -0.42
N ASN A 243 -19.13 9.79 -1.09
CA ASN A 243 -18.99 8.63 -1.98
C ASN A 243 -18.09 7.50 -1.45
N GLY A 244 -17.77 7.46 -0.16
CA GLY A 244 -17.25 6.25 0.50
C GLY A 244 -15.83 5.81 0.08
N ALA A 245 -15.45 4.59 0.49
CA ALA A 245 -14.07 4.05 0.41
C ALA A 245 -13.43 4.06 -1.00
N HIS A 246 -14.23 4.20 -2.04
CA HIS A 246 -13.85 4.12 -3.45
C HIS A 246 -13.02 5.30 -3.94
N ASP A 247 -13.35 6.52 -3.50
CA ASP A 247 -12.60 7.72 -3.90
C ASP A 247 -11.13 7.62 -3.45
N HIS A 248 -10.88 7.04 -2.28
CA HIS A 248 -9.53 6.96 -1.73
C HIS A 248 -8.61 5.96 -2.47
N LYS A 249 -9.13 4.85 -3.01
CA LYS A 249 -8.31 3.92 -3.81
C LYS A 249 -7.96 4.57 -5.14
N LEU A 250 -8.92 5.21 -5.80
CA LEU A 250 -8.70 5.91 -7.07
C LEU A 250 -7.68 7.04 -6.91
N GLU A 251 -7.81 7.87 -5.88
CA GLU A 251 -6.85 8.93 -5.59
C GLU A 251 -5.43 8.39 -5.33
N LYS A 252 -5.29 7.27 -4.62
CA LYS A 252 -3.99 6.64 -4.38
C LYS A 252 -3.36 6.16 -5.69
N ALA A 253 -4.15 5.51 -6.54
CA ALA A 253 -3.69 5.07 -7.86
C ALA A 253 -3.28 6.26 -8.73
N GLU A 254 -4.09 7.33 -8.80
CA GLU A 254 -3.75 8.56 -9.51
C GLU A 254 -2.44 9.17 -8.99
N ARG A 255 -2.25 9.26 -7.66
CA ARG A 255 -1.00 9.75 -7.07
C ARG A 255 0.21 8.88 -7.44
N ILE A 256 0.03 7.56 -7.61
CA ILE A 256 1.09 6.68 -8.10
C ILE A 256 1.43 7.02 -9.55
N LEU A 257 0.43 7.12 -10.43
CA LEU A 257 0.63 7.46 -11.84
C LEU A 257 1.30 8.83 -12.01
N GLU A 258 0.90 9.83 -11.23
CA GLU A 258 1.49 11.18 -11.23
C GLU A 258 2.97 11.17 -10.80
N ARG A 259 3.33 10.35 -9.81
CA ARG A 259 4.67 10.33 -9.20
C ARG A 259 5.65 9.38 -9.88
N THR A 260 5.23 8.70 -10.94
CA THR A 260 6.04 7.72 -11.68
C THR A 260 6.31 8.15 -13.12
N GLY A 261 6.12 9.44 -13.43
CA GLY A 261 6.41 10.00 -14.75
C GLY A 261 5.51 9.42 -15.82
N ASP A 262 6.09 9.00 -16.95
CA ASP A 262 5.36 8.43 -18.10
C ASP A 262 5.27 6.90 -18.08
N LEU A 263 5.70 6.24 -16.99
CA LEU A 263 5.71 4.78 -16.89
C LEU A 263 4.28 4.23 -17.14
N PRO A 264 4.09 3.28 -18.07
CA PRO A 264 2.81 2.62 -18.27
C PRO A 264 2.57 1.57 -17.17
N PHE A 265 1.30 1.26 -16.88
CA PHE A 265 0.91 0.40 -15.78
C PHE A 265 0.06 -0.79 -16.22
N VAL A 266 0.34 -1.95 -15.62
CA VAL A 266 -0.57 -3.09 -15.56
C VAL A 266 -1.37 -3.00 -14.27
N LEU A 267 -2.70 -3.15 -14.37
CA LEU A 267 -3.60 -3.10 -13.22
C LEU A 267 -4.10 -4.51 -12.88
N ILE A 268 -4.06 -4.89 -11.60
CA ILE A 268 -4.51 -6.19 -11.10
C ILE A 268 -5.43 -5.99 -9.90
N GLY A 269 -6.66 -6.52 -9.95
CA GLY A 269 -7.64 -6.39 -8.88
C GLY A 269 -8.63 -7.56 -8.83
N ASP A 270 -9.75 -7.38 -8.13
CA ASP A 270 -10.81 -8.39 -8.00
C ASP A 270 -12.21 -7.86 -8.37
N SER A 271 -13.13 -8.76 -8.74
CA SER A 271 -14.50 -8.42 -9.13
C SER A 271 -15.45 -8.18 -7.95
N GLY A 272 -15.07 -8.63 -6.74
CA GLY A 272 -15.85 -8.51 -5.50
C GLY A 272 -15.86 -7.10 -4.93
N GLN A 273 -14.85 -6.31 -5.28
CA GLN A 273 -14.77 -4.89 -5.00
C GLN A 273 -15.12 -4.07 -6.25
N HIS A 274 -14.83 -2.77 -6.18
CA HIS A 274 -15.09 -1.82 -7.27
C HIS A 274 -13.84 -1.56 -8.12
N ASP A 275 -12.90 -2.51 -8.14
CA ASP A 275 -11.68 -2.40 -8.94
C ASP A 275 -11.99 -2.29 -10.45
N PRO A 276 -12.96 -3.02 -11.04
CA PRO A 276 -13.32 -2.84 -12.45
C PRO A 276 -13.73 -1.40 -12.78
N GLU A 277 -14.61 -0.81 -11.97
CA GLU A 277 -15.08 0.57 -12.15
C GLU A 277 -13.94 1.58 -11.99
N LEU A 278 -13.09 1.37 -10.98
CA LEU A 278 -11.92 2.21 -10.72
C LEU A 278 -10.94 2.15 -11.91
N TYR A 279 -10.67 0.96 -12.44
CA TYR A 279 -9.77 0.77 -13.57
C TYR A 279 -10.31 1.40 -14.85
N LEU A 280 -11.61 1.32 -15.10
CA LEU A 280 -12.23 2.05 -16.21
C LEU A 280 -12.04 3.56 -16.07
N GLU A 281 -12.19 4.11 -14.86
CA GLU A 281 -11.98 5.53 -14.62
C GLU A 281 -10.51 5.93 -14.79
N LEU A 282 -9.57 5.13 -14.29
CA LEU A 282 -8.13 5.35 -14.50
C LEU A 282 -7.76 5.34 -15.98
N VAL A 283 -8.28 4.38 -16.75
CA VAL A 283 -8.06 4.28 -18.21
C VAL A 283 -8.57 5.53 -18.92
N LYS A 284 -9.77 6.01 -18.57
CA LYS A 284 -10.36 7.23 -19.14
C LYS A 284 -9.56 8.49 -18.81
N ARG A 285 -9.10 8.61 -17.55
CA ARG A 285 -8.38 9.80 -17.08
C ARG A 285 -6.91 9.84 -17.52
N ASN A 286 -6.30 8.67 -17.75
CA ASN A 286 -4.87 8.54 -18.02
C ASN A 286 -4.62 7.77 -19.33
N PRO A 287 -5.03 8.31 -20.48
CA PRO A 287 -4.86 7.63 -21.77
C PRO A 287 -3.37 7.32 -22.04
N ARG A 288 -3.09 6.10 -22.51
CA ARG A 288 -1.74 5.54 -22.75
C ARG A 288 -0.91 5.23 -21.49
N ARG A 289 -1.39 5.52 -20.29
CA ARG A 289 -0.71 5.16 -19.04
C ARG A 289 -1.10 3.78 -18.53
N ILE A 290 -2.18 3.19 -19.04
CA ILE A 290 -2.59 1.84 -18.69
C ILE A 290 -2.35 0.91 -19.88
N ALA A 291 -1.57 -0.15 -19.66
CA ALA A 291 -1.13 -1.09 -20.68
C ALA A 291 -1.98 -2.36 -20.73
N ALA A 292 -2.50 -2.80 -19.58
CA ALA A 292 -3.42 -3.93 -19.48
C ALA A 292 -4.14 -3.91 -18.13
N VAL A 293 -5.31 -4.55 -18.07
CA VAL A 293 -6.09 -4.73 -16.85
C VAL A 293 -6.46 -6.21 -16.72
N ALA A 294 -6.19 -6.79 -15.55
CA ALA A 294 -6.67 -8.11 -15.18
C ALA A 294 -7.45 -8.04 -13.87
N VAL A 295 -8.67 -8.55 -13.87
CA VAL A 295 -9.55 -8.61 -12.70
C VAL A 295 -9.80 -10.08 -12.40
N ARG A 296 -9.55 -10.50 -11.16
CA ARG A 296 -9.88 -11.85 -10.72
C ARG A 296 -11.36 -11.95 -10.44
N ASP A 297 -12.02 -12.95 -10.99
CA ASP A 297 -13.40 -13.21 -10.70
C ASP A 297 -13.56 -13.96 -9.38
N VAL A 298 -14.12 -13.27 -8.39
CA VAL A 298 -14.43 -13.80 -7.05
C VAL A 298 -15.93 -13.68 -6.73
N THR A 299 -16.76 -13.32 -7.72
CA THR A 299 -18.16 -12.97 -7.53
C THR A 299 -19.16 -13.99 -8.09
N PRO A 300 -20.43 -13.98 -7.62
CA PRO A 300 -21.48 -14.78 -8.23
C PRO A 300 -21.90 -14.24 -9.61
N ASP A 301 -22.45 -15.11 -10.46
CA ASP A 301 -22.85 -14.92 -11.87
C ASP A 301 -23.52 -13.58 -12.24
N ARG A 302 -24.20 -12.93 -11.29
CA ARG A 302 -24.91 -11.66 -11.53
C ARG A 302 -23.96 -10.48 -11.74
N ARG A 303 -22.79 -10.47 -11.11
CA ARG A 303 -21.80 -9.39 -11.23
C ARG A 303 -20.95 -9.55 -12.49
N ASP A 304 -20.81 -10.76 -13.02
CA ASP A 304 -20.03 -11.06 -14.23
C ASP A 304 -20.48 -10.26 -15.45
N ALA A 305 -21.80 -10.06 -15.60
CA ALA A 305 -22.35 -9.28 -16.71
C ALA A 305 -21.88 -7.81 -16.65
N GLU A 306 -21.89 -7.22 -15.45
CA GLU A 306 -21.44 -5.86 -15.23
C GLU A 306 -19.93 -5.72 -15.44
N VAL A 307 -19.14 -6.66 -14.89
CA VAL A 307 -17.67 -6.68 -15.10
C VAL A 307 -17.32 -6.84 -16.57
N ARG A 308 -18.10 -7.63 -17.33
CA ARG A 308 -17.93 -7.78 -18.77
C ARG A 308 -18.22 -6.49 -19.53
N GLU A 309 -19.32 -5.80 -19.22
CA GLU A 309 -19.64 -4.49 -19.84
C GLU A 309 -18.58 -3.43 -19.54
N ILE A 310 -18.04 -3.43 -18.32
CA ILE A 310 -16.91 -2.58 -17.94
C ILE A 310 -15.66 -2.96 -18.75
N GLY A 311 -15.36 -4.26 -18.88
CA GLY A 311 -14.27 -4.78 -19.69
C GLY A 311 -14.34 -4.33 -21.15
N GLU A 312 -15.51 -4.48 -21.78
CA GLU A 312 -15.77 -4.00 -23.14
C GLU A 312 -15.53 -2.49 -23.26
N SER A 313 -15.90 -1.72 -22.24
CA SER A 313 -15.65 -0.28 -22.19
C SER A 313 -14.17 0.07 -22.06
N ILE A 314 -13.37 -0.74 -21.34
CA ILE A 314 -11.92 -0.61 -21.24
C ILE A 314 -11.26 -0.96 -22.59
N GLU A 315 -11.70 -2.04 -23.22
CA GLU A 315 -11.20 -2.47 -24.53
C GLU A 315 -11.52 -1.47 -25.64
N ALA A 316 -12.69 -0.80 -25.56
CA ALA A 316 -13.04 0.29 -26.46
C ALA A 316 -12.10 1.50 -26.36
N GLN A 317 -11.35 1.65 -25.25
CA GLN A 317 -10.28 2.64 -25.10
C GLN A 317 -8.91 2.14 -25.60
N GLY A 318 -8.85 0.91 -26.16
CA GLY A 318 -7.63 0.29 -26.66
C GLY A 318 -6.76 -0.39 -25.60
N VAL A 319 -7.30 -0.62 -24.40
CA VAL A 319 -6.58 -1.29 -23.31
C VAL A 319 -7.08 -2.73 -23.20
N PRO A 320 -6.20 -3.75 -23.29
CA PRO A 320 -6.61 -5.13 -23.10
C PRO A 320 -7.16 -5.38 -21.69
N PHE A 321 -8.26 -6.13 -21.60
CA PHE A 321 -8.91 -6.49 -20.35
C PHE A 321 -9.04 -8.01 -20.22
N LEU A 322 -8.95 -8.52 -18.99
CA LEU A 322 -9.28 -9.91 -18.66
C LEU A 322 -10.08 -9.96 -17.35
N ALA A 323 -11.24 -10.60 -17.36
CA ALA A 323 -11.86 -11.18 -16.17
C ALA A 323 -11.40 -12.64 -16.07
N ALA A 324 -10.58 -12.97 -15.06
CA ALA A 324 -9.88 -14.24 -14.95
C ALA A 324 -10.52 -15.14 -13.87
N GLY A 325 -10.79 -16.40 -14.20
CA GLY A 325 -11.27 -17.38 -13.22
C GLY A 325 -10.17 -17.88 -12.27
N ASP A 326 -8.91 -17.87 -12.72
CA ASP A 326 -7.76 -18.30 -11.94
C ASP A 326 -6.47 -17.52 -12.27
N THR A 327 -5.45 -17.71 -11.44
CA THR A 327 -4.14 -17.06 -11.62
C THR A 327 -3.42 -17.52 -12.90
N ALA A 328 -3.66 -18.75 -13.37
CA ALA A 328 -3.02 -19.28 -14.57
C ALA A 328 -3.57 -18.64 -15.86
N GLU A 329 -4.84 -18.23 -15.87
CA GLU A 329 -5.44 -17.40 -16.92
C GLU A 329 -4.80 -16.01 -16.96
N MET A 330 -4.62 -15.37 -15.81
CA MET A 330 -3.89 -14.08 -15.74
C MET A 330 -2.47 -14.22 -16.28
N ALA A 331 -1.74 -15.25 -15.85
CA ALA A 331 -0.37 -15.49 -16.31
C ALA A 331 -0.28 -15.65 -17.83
N ARG A 332 -1.22 -16.40 -18.43
CA ARG A 332 -1.31 -16.56 -19.90
C ARG A 332 -1.57 -15.22 -20.59
N PHE A 333 -2.54 -14.46 -20.10
CA PHE A 333 -2.89 -13.15 -20.66
C PHE A 333 -1.71 -12.18 -20.64
N PHE A 334 -0.95 -12.14 -19.55
CA PHE A 334 0.24 -11.31 -19.43
C PHE A 334 1.41 -11.83 -20.29
N ALA A 335 1.60 -13.14 -20.40
CA ALA A 335 2.65 -13.73 -21.24
C ALA A 335 2.43 -13.44 -22.72
N GLU A 336 1.20 -13.60 -23.22
CA GLU A 336 0.82 -13.32 -24.60
C GLU A 336 1.07 -11.86 -25.01
N ARG A 337 1.02 -10.96 -24.03
CA ARG A 337 1.25 -9.51 -24.21
C ARG A 337 2.68 -9.08 -23.87
N GLY A 338 3.52 -10.01 -23.44
CA GLY A 338 4.92 -9.76 -23.15
C GLY A 338 5.18 -9.02 -21.83
N PHE A 339 4.31 -9.15 -20.83
CA PHE A 339 4.55 -8.63 -19.48
C PHE A 339 5.27 -9.62 -18.57
N VAL A 340 5.18 -10.92 -18.87
CA VAL A 340 5.91 -11.98 -18.15
C VAL A 340 6.57 -12.94 -19.13
N ALA A 341 7.60 -13.66 -18.69
CA ALA A 341 8.19 -14.74 -19.45
C ALA A 341 7.19 -15.92 -19.61
N PRO A 342 7.20 -16.66 -20.74
CA PRO A 342 6.35 -17.84 -20.90
C PRO A 342 6.51 -18.89 -19.79
N ALA A 343 7.72 -19.03 -19.23
CA ALA A 343 8.00 -19.95 -18.12
C ALA A 343 7.20 -19.64 -16.85
N THR A 344 6.86 -18.36 -16.60
CA THR A 344 6.01 -17.96 -15.47
C THR A 344 4.65 -18.64 -15.52
N VAL A 345 4.10 -18.89 -16.72
CA VAL A 345 2.82 -19.58 -16.87
C VAL A 345 2.90 -21.01 -16.33
N ASP A 346 3.99 -21.71 -16.59
CA ASP A 346 4.20 -23.09 -16.14
C ASP A 346 4.48 -23.16 -14.63
N GLU A 347 5.19 -22.17 -14.08
CA GLU A 347 5.40 -22.02 -12.63
C GLU A 347 4.08 -21.82 -11.88
N VAL A 348 3.23 -20.89 -12.37
CA VAL A 348 1.91 -20.59 -11.79
C VAL A 348 1.01 -21.84 -11.81
N LYS A 349 0.96 -22.56 -12.94
CA LYS A 349 0.20 -23.81 -13.06
C LYS A 349 0.68 -24.88 -12.08
N SER A 350 2.00 -25.06 -12.00
CA SER A 350 2.60 -26.06 -11.12
C SER A 350 2.27 -25.80 -9.65
N GLU A 351 2.17 -24.54 -9.24
CA GLU A 351 1.78 -24.20 -7.86
C GLU A 351 0.28 -24.38 -7.63
N ALA A 352 -0.56 -23.97 -8.59
CA ALA A 352 -2.01 -24.23 -8.52
C ALA A 352 -2.34 -25.72 -8.39
N GLU A 353 -1.60 -26.59 -9.10
CA GLU A 353 -1.73 -28.05 -9.00
C GLU A 353 -1.27 -28.62 -7.65
N ARG A 354 -0.31 -27.98 -6.96
CA ARG A 354 0.12 -28.42 -5.61
C ARG A 354 -0.87 -28.04 -4.52
N ALA A 355 -1.60 -26.94 -4.72
CA ALA A 355 -2.56 -26.40 -3.77
C ALA A 355 -3.96 -27.07 -3.86
N ALA A 356 -4.25 -27.76 -4.97
CA ALA A 356 -5.47 -28.53 -5.20
C ALA A 356 -5.38 -29.95 -4.62
#